data_AF-A0A2W0HXP1-F1
#
_entry.id   AF-A0A2W0HXP1-F1
#
_cell.length_a   1.000
_cell.length_b   1.000
_cell.length_c   1.000
_cell.angle_alpha   90.00
_cell.angle_beta   90.00
_cell.angle_gamma   90.00
#
_symmetry.space_group_name_H-M   'P 1'
#
loop_
_entity.id
_entity.type
_entity.pdbx_description
1 polymer ?
#
loop_
_entity_poly.entity_id
_entity_poly.type
_entity_poly.pdbx_seq_one_letter_code
_entity_poly.pdbx_strand_id
1 'polypeptide(L)'
;MHTKQTVRYLCQIYPSGNEYYYKEEIITHDSWDNLNSLQWGRRRPVTKQTYEKRRKEGYRVHKAYIDKPKGKLLHFPVSKFGEKKETNN
;
A
#
# COMPACT_ATOMS: atom_id res chain seq x y z
N MET A 1 -12.30 -17.84 5.36
CA MET A 1 -11.22 -18.47 6.16
C MET A 1 -10.34 -17.37 6.76
N HIS A 2 -10.23 -17.25 8.09
CA HIS A 2 -9.38 -16.27 8.78
C HIS A 2 -8.62 -16.99 9.90
N THR A 3 -7.52 -17.65 9.55
CA THR A 3 -6.68 -18.37 10.53
C THR A 3 -5.36 -17.66 10.72
N LYS A 4 -4.65 -17.95 11.82
CA LYS A 4 -3.34 -17.34 12.11
C LYS A 4 -2.27 -17.65 11.04
N GLN A 5 -2.47 -18.71 10.26
CA GLN A 5 -1.59 -19.12 9.17
C GLN A 5 -1.89 -18.37 7.86
N THR A 6 -3.18 -18.06 7.61
CA THR A 6 -3.65 -17.45 6.35
C THR A 6 -3.73 -15.94 6.41
N VAL A 7 -3.60 -15.33 7.58
CA VAL A 7 -3.65 -13.88 7.80
C VAL A 7 -2.34 -13.37 8.37
N ARG A 8 -1.84 -12.26 7.82
CA ARG A 8 -0.74 -11.51 8.43
C ARG A 8 -1.06 -10.03 8.56
N TYR A 9 -0.40 -9.41 9.52
CA TYR A 9 -0.52 -7.98 9.79
C TYR A 9 0.82 -7.29 9.53
N LEU A 10 0.76 -6.09 8.95
CA LEU A 10 1.94 -5.33 8.53
C LEU A 10 1.94 -3.96 9.21
N CYS A 11 3.11 -3.47 9.56
CA CYS A 11 3.36 -2.11 10.00
C CYS A 11 4.48 -1.54 9.13
N GLN A 12 4.18 -0.47 8.39
CA GLN A 12 5.13 0.25 7.56
C GLN A 12 5.54 1.54 8.25
N ILE A 13 6.83 1.69 8.51
CA ILE A 13 7.41 2.86 9.17
C ILE A 13 8.16 3.65 8.11
N TYR A 14 7.76 4.91 7.90
CA TYR A 14 8.41 5.80 6.97
C TYR A 14 9.43 6.70 7.69
N PRO A 15 10.49 7.20 7.01
CA PRO A 15 11.48 8.09 7.60
C PRO A 15 10.91 9.35 8.25
N SER A 16 9.71 9.78 7.83
CA SER A 16 9.00 10.90 8.45
C SER A 16 8.44 10.62 9.85
N GLY A 17 8.56 9.37 10.34
CA GLY A 17 7.95 8.92 11.59
C GLY A 17 6.50 8.45 11.44
N ASN A 18 5.92 8.51 10.23
CA ASN A 18 4.56 8.03 9.99
C ASN A 18 4.52 6.50 9.95
N GLU A 19 3.55 5.93 10.65
CA GLU A 19 3.29 4.50 10.71
C GLU A 19 1.96 4.16 10.05
N TYR A 20 1.98 3.18 9.14
CA TYR A 20 0.77 2.68 8.49
C TYR A 20 0.60 1.19 8.75
N TYR A 21 -0.64 0.80 9.05
CA TYR A 21 -0.97 -0.55 9.49
C TYR A 21 -1.89 -1.23 8.48
N TYR A 22 -1.58 -2.48 8.14
CA TYR A 22 -2.34 -3.25 7.15
C TYR A 22 -2.60 -4.68 7.59
N LYS A 23 -3.62 -5.29 7.00
CA LYS A 23 -3.91 -6.72 7.02
C LYS A 23 -3.80 -7.27 5.59
N GLU A 24 -3.20 -8.45 5.46
CA GLU A 24 -3.18 -9.24 4.24
C GLU A 24 -3.64 -10.67 4.53
N GLU A 25 -4.23 -11.30 3.52
CA GLU A 25 -4.74 -12.66 3.57
C GLU A 25 -4.18 -13.44 2.39
N ILE A 26 -3.85 -14.72 2.58
CA ILE A 26 -3.47 -15.59 1.48
C ILE A 26 -4.70 -15.81 0.60
N ILE A 27 -4.51 -15.64 -0.70
CA ILE A 27 -5.48 -15.94 -1.75
C ILE A 27 -4.84 -16.89 -2.76
N THR A 28 -5.67 -17.70 -3.40
CA THR A 28 -5.31 -18.49 -4.59
C THR A 28 -6.08 -17.93 -5.78
N HIS A 29 -5.46 -17.94 -6.96
CA HIS A 29 -6.14 -17.61 -8.23
C HIS A 29 -6.66 -18.84 -8.97
N ASP A 30 -6.31 -20.04 -8.50
CA ASP A 30 -6.58 -21.30 -9.16
C ASP A 30 -7.21 -22.28 -8.17
N SER A 31 -6.38 -23.02 -7.41
CA SER A 31 -6.83 -23.98 -6.40
C SER A 31 -5.98 -23.91 -5.13
N TRP A 32 -6.50 -24.44 -4.02
CA TRP A 32 -5.78 -24.52 -2.75
C TRP A 32 -4.70 -25.62 -2.73
N ASP A 33 -4.80 -26.60 -3.61
CA ASP A 33 -3.83 -27.69 -3.74
C ASP A 33 -2.58 -27.26 -4.52
N ASN A 34 -2.71 -26.23 -5.37
CA ASN A 34 -1.60 -25.66 -6.11
C ASN A 34 -0.88 -24.58 -5.29
N LEU A 35 0.15 -24.96 -4.54
CA LEU A 35 0.93 -24.04 -3.69
C LEU A 35 1.57 -22.89 -4.47
N ASN A 36 1.88 -23.07 -5.76
CA ASN A 36 2.47 -22.02 -6.60
C ASN A 36 1.46 -20.91 -6.94
N SER A 37 0.16 -21.17 -6.78
CA SER A 37 -0.89 -20.19 -6.99
C SER A 37 -1.18 -19.34 -5.73
N LEU A 38 -0.60 -19.71 -4.58
CA LEU A 38 -0.81 -18.99 -3.32
C LEU A 38 -0.02 -17.70 -3.28
N GLN A 39 -0.72 -16.61 -3.03
CA GLN A 39 -0.10 -15.29 -2.87
C GLN A 39 -0.81 -14.46 -1.81
N TRP A 40 -0.15 -13.42 -1.32
CA TRP A 40 -0.80 -12.45 -0.45
C TRP A 40 -1.71 -11.54 -1.25
N GLY A 41 -2.97 -11.46 -0.85
CA GLY A 41 -3.97 -10.59 -1.44
C GLY A 41 -3.73 -9.11 -1.13
N ARG A 42 -4.70 -8.28 -1.53
CA ARG A 42 -4.62 -6.82 -1.38
C ARG A 42 -4.50 -6.41 0.09
N ARG A 43 -3.59 -5.48 0.37
CA ARG A 43 -3.48 -4.80 1.67
C ARG A 43 -4.75 -4.05 2.00
N ARG A 44 -5.35 -4.37 3.14
CA ARG A 44 -6.45 -3.60 3.71
C ARG A 44 -5.94 -2.79 4.91
N PRO A 45 -6.18 -1.47 4.97
CA PRO A 45 -5.76 -0.66 6.10
C PRO A 45 -6.47 -1.11 7.38
N VAL A 46 -5.75 -1.09 8.49
CA VAL A 46 -6.28 -1.38 9.82
C VAL A 46 -5.78 -0.34 10.82
N THR A 47 -6.39 -0.26 11.99
CA THR A 47 -5.92 0.63 13.06
C THR A 47 -4.70 0.02 13.78
N LYS A 48 -3.88 0.89 14.39
CA LYS A 48 -2.79 0.49 15.28
C LYS A 48 -3.29 -0.42 16.41
N GLN A 49 -4.43 -0.08 17.01
CA GLN A 49 -5.06 -0.90 18.04
C GLN A 49 -5.38 -2.33 17.55
N THR A 50 -5.90 -2.47 16.32
CA THR A 50 -6.18 -3.79 15.73
C THR A 50 -4.89 -4.58 15.52
N TYR A 51 -3.86 -3.94 14.96
CA TYR A 51 -2.55 -4.59 14.76
C TYR A 51 -1.98 -5.10 16.08
N GLU A 52 -1.96 -4.25 17.11
CA GLU A 52 -1.41 -4.59 18.42
C GLU A 52 -2.21 -5.68 19.13
N LYS A 53 -3.55 -5.63 19.06
CA LYS A 53 -4.42 -6.68 19.59
C LYS A 53 -4.09 -8.03 18.93
N ARG A 54 -4.00 -8.06 17.60
CA ARG A 54 -3.74 -9.30 16.85
C ARG A 54 -2.33 -9.82 17.05
N ARG A 55 -1.34 -8.93 17.24
CA ARG A 55 0.00 -9.31 17.69
C ARG A 55 -0.04 -10.06 19.01
N LYS A 56 -0.76 -9.54 20.00
CA LYS A 56 -0.91 -10.18 21.33
C LYS A 56 -1.63 -11.52 21.25
N GLU A 57 -2.60 -11.65 20.35
CA GLU A 57 -3.28 -12.92 20.08
C GLU A 57 -2.38 -13.97 19.37
N GLY A 58 -1.17 -13.59 18.93
CA GLY A 58 -0.21 -14.47 18.28
C GLY A 58 -0.39 -14.60 16.76
N TYR A 59 -1.01 -13.62 16.10
CA TYR A 59 -1.00 -13.55 14.64
C TYR A 59 0.39 -13.20 14.11
N ARG A 60 0.70 -13.65 12.89
CA ARG A 60 1.93 -13.26 12.20
C ARG A 60 1.93 -11.76 11.93
N VAL A 61 2.93 -11.07 12.45
CA VAL A 61 3.14 -9.64 12.25
C VAL A 61 4.48 -9.38 11.56
N HIS A 62 4.55 -8.32 10.76
CA HIS A 62 5.80 -7.86 10.14
C HIS A 62 5.91 -6.35 10.22
N LYS A 63 7.05 -5.86 10.72
CA LYS A 63 7.41 -4.44 10.71
C LYS A 63 8.45 -4.22 9.62
N ALA A 64 8.19 -3.27 8.73
CA ALA A 64 9.08 -2.92 7.64
C ALA A 64 9.37 -1.42 7.66
N TYR A 65 10.65 -1.05 7.59
CA TYR A 65 11.07 0.33 7.37
C TYR A 65 11.07 0.60 5.86
N ILE A 66 10.33 1.62 5.44
CA ILE A 66 10.09 1.94 4.04
C ILE A 66 10.84 3.21 3.69
N ASP A 67 12.06 3.05 3.17
CA ASP A 67 12.81 4.16 2.57
C ASP A 67 12.47 4.26 1.09
N LYS A 68 11.50 5.11 0.75
CA LYS A 68 11.14 5.40 -0.64
C LYS A 68 11.80 6.69 -1.09
N PRO A 69 12.38 6.72 -2.30
CA PRO A 69 12.91 7.95 -2.85
C PRO A 69 11.80 9.00 -2.96
N LYS A 70 12.14 10.25 -2.68
CA LYS A 70 11.22 11.37 -2.81
C LYS A 70 10.76 11.48 -4.27
N GLY A 71 9.49 11.79 -4.47
CA GLY A 71 8.94 12.02 -5.82
C GLY A 71 9.62 13.21 -6.49
N LYS A 72 9.82 13.12 -7.81
CA LYS A 72 10.34 14.23 -8.62
C LYS A 72 9.21 15.22 -8.86
N LEU A 73 9.41 16.49 -8.47
CA LEU A 73 8.49 17.56 -8.83
C LEU A 73 8.63 17.84 -10.34
N LEU A 74 7.55 17.67 -11.09
CA LEU A 74 7.48 18.06 -12.50
C LEU A 74 6.80 19.43 -12.57
N HIS A 75 7.53 20.43 -13.06
CA HIS A 75 6.97 21.75 -13.33
C HIS A 75 6.36 21.76 -14.74
N PHE A 76 5.08 22.08 -14.83
CA PHE A 76 4.40 22.28 -16.11
C PHE A 76 4.32 23.79 -16.38
N PRO A 77 5.04 24.32 -17.38
CA PRO A 77 4.91 25.72 -17.74
C PRO A 77 3.50 25.97 -18.25
N VAL A 78 2.85 27.01 -17.72
CA VAL A 78 1.57 27.49 -18.24
C VAL A 78 1.86 28.14 -19.59
N SER A 79 1.79 27.37 -20.68
CA SER A 79 1.83 27.92 -22.02
C SER A 79 0.67 28.91 -22.16
N LYS A 80 0.97 30.19 -22.45
CA LYS A 80 -0.03 31.22 -22.72
C LYS A 80 -1.03 30.69 -23.75
N PHE A 81 -2.25 30.43 -23.31
CA PHE A 81 -3.35 30.09 -24.20
C PHE A 81 -3.64 31.30 -25.10
N GLY A 82 -3.17 31.23 -26.34
CA GLY A 82 -3.68 31.95 -27.51
C GLY A 82 -3.71 33.48 -27.43
N GLU A 83 -2.61 34.14 -27.78
CA GLU A 83 -2.71 35.45 -28.44
C GLU A 83 -3.33 35.21 -29.83
N LYS A 84 -4.66 35.33 -29.94
CA LYS A 84 -5.32 35.45 -31.25
C LYS A 84 -4.79 36.73 -31.89
N LYS A 85 -3.97 36.58 -32.93
CA LYS A 85 -3.62 37.69 -33.82
C LYS A 85 -4.90 38.13 -34.53
N GLU A 86 -5.51 39.21 -34.07
CA GLU A 86 -6.49 39.95 -34.86
C GLU A 86 -5.78 40.43 -36.14
N THR A 87 -6.13 39.79 -37.25
CA THR A 87 -5.78 40.24 -38.59
C THR A 87 -6.90 41.20 -39.00
N ASN A 88 -6.67 42.50 -38.84
CA ASN A 88 -7.50 43.53 -39.46
C ASN A 88 -7.18 43.55 -40.96
N ASN A 89 -8.21 43.35 -41.77
CA ASN A 89 -8.18 43.39 -43.23
C ASN A 89 -8.98 44.61 -43.70
#